data_AF-A0A352NTQ0-F1
#
_entry.id   AF-A0A352NTQ0-F1
#
_cell.length_a   1.000
_cell.length_b   1.000
_cell.length_c   1.000
_cell.angle_alpha   90.00
_cell.angle_beta   90.00
_cell.angle_gamma   90.00
#
_symmetry.space_group_name_H-M   'P 1'
#
loop_
_entity.id
_entity.type
_entity.pdbx_description
1 polymer ?
#
loop_
_entity_poly.entity_id
_entity_poly.type
_entity_poly.pdbx_seq_one_letter_code
_entity_poly.pdbx_strand_id
1 'polypeptide(L)'
;MIDNVNSFGEFIAKKREEKKITLREMAKKLDITPPYLSDIEKGRRNPPEKAKLDEIAAILCLSEEELRFMYDLAGKKRNAVSPDLPEYIMDRDYVRSALRTARDLNAGEKEWLKFVEELKKRGE
;
A
#
# COMPACT_ATOMS: atom_id res chain seq x y z
N MET A 1 -15.68 7.17 0.36
CA MET A 1 -15.88 5.83 -0.24
C MET A 1 -14.70 5.58 -1.15
N ILE A 2 -13.88 4.58 -0.85
CA ILE A 2 -12.90 4.08 -1.81
C ILE A 2 -13.71 3.26 -2.81
N ASP A 3 -14.06 3.85 -3.96
CA ASP A 3 -14.81 3.15 -5.01
C ASP A 3 -14.07 1.88 -5.47
N ASN A 4 -14.81 1.00 -6.15
CA ASN A 4 -14.49 -0.29 -6.82
C ASN A 4 -13.15 -0.38 -7.59
N VAL A 5 -12.03 -0.02 -6.99
CA VAL A 5 -10.69 -0.15 -7.53
C VAL A 5 -10.14 -1.51 -7.12
N ASN A 6 -9.92 -2.38 -8.09
CA ASN A 6 -9.59 -3.79 -7.84
C ASN A 6 -8.09 -4.06 -7.93
N SER A 7 -7.29 -3.08 -8.36
CA SER A 7 -5.85 -3.25 -8.51
C SER A 7 -5.03 -2.00 -8.25
N PHE A 8 -3.74 -2.20 -7.97
CA PHE A 8 -2.76 -1.13 -7.82
C PHE A 8 -2.73 -0.20 -9.04
N GLY A 9 -2.70 -0.76 -10.26
CA GLY A 9 -2.61 0.04 -11.49
C GLY A 9 -3.81 0.95 -11.70
N GLU A 10 -5.02 0.42 -11.50
CA GLU A 10 -6.27 1.19 -11.58
C GLU A 10 -6.31 2.31 -10.54
N PHE A 11 -5.84 2.05 -9.32
CA PHE A 11 -5.77 3.06 -8.26
C PHE A 11 -4.90 4.25 -8.68
N ILE A 12 -3.70 3.98 -9.19
CA ILE A 12 -2.77 5.02 -9.64
C ILE A 12 -3.35 5.80 -10.81
N ALA A 13 -3.91 5.11 -11.82
CA ALA A 13 -4.52 5.77 -12.97
C ALA A 13 -5.67 6.71 -12.56
N LYS A 14 -6.56 6.22 -11.69
CA LYS A 14 -7.68 7.00 -11.18
C LYS A 14 -7.22 8.24 -10.41
N LYS A 15 -6.29 8.07 -9.46
CA LYS A 15 -5.75 9.20 -8.67
C LYS A 15 -5.04 10.22 -9.56
N ARG A 16 -4.29 9.75 -10.56
CA ARG A 16 -3.64 10.62 -11.56
C ARG A 16 -4.67 11.46 -12.31
N GLU A 17 -5.76 10.84 -12.77
CA GLU A 17 -6.84 11.51 -13.51
C GLU A 17 -7.65 12.48 -12.65
N GLU A 18 -7.95 12.13 -11.40
CA GLU A 18 -8.57 13.03 -10.42
C GLU A 18 -7.74 14.31 -10.20
N LYS A 19 -6.41 14.18 -10.19
CA LYS A 19 -5.47 15.30 -10.11
C LYS A 19 -5.22 16.00 -11.45
N LYS A 20 -5.87 15.57 -12.53
CA LYS A 20 -5.71 16.10 -13.90
C LYS A 20 -4.25 16.01 -14.41
N ILE A 21 -3.49 15.05 -13.92
CA ILE A 21 -2.10 14.83 -14.33
C ILE A 21 -2.13 13.91 -15.57
N THR A 22 -1.43 14.29 -16.63
CA THR A 22 -1.33 13.41 -17.82
C THR A 22 -0.35 12.26 -17.56
N LEU A 23 -0.50 11.15 -18.27
CA LEU A 23 0.45 10.02 -18.20
C LEU A 23 1.91 10.49 -18.45
N ARG A 24 2.11 11.35 -19.46
CA ARG A 24 3.45 11.89 -19.79
C ARG A 24 4.00 12.80 -18.71
N GLU A 25 3.14 13.62 -18.11
CA GLU A 25 3.54 14.51 -17.02
C GLU A 25 3.92 13.72 -15.77
N MET A 26 3.11 12.73 -15.36
CA MET A 26 3.42 11.90 -14.21
C MET A 26 4.70 11.09 -14.44
N ALA A 27 4.88 10.50 -15.63
CA ALA A 27 6.09 9.79 -15.98
C ALA A 27 7.34 10.70 -15.88
N LYS A 28 7.23 11.95 -16.36
CA LYS A 28 8.30 12.95 -16.21
C LYS A 28 8.60 13.28 -14.74
N LYS A 29 7.57 13.47 -13.90
CA LYS A 29 7.75 13.76 -12.46
C LYS A 29 8.40 12.60 -11.70
N LEU A 30 8.13 11.36 -12.13
CA LEU A 30 8.67 10.14 -11.53
C LEU A 30 10.03 9.72 -12.09
N ASP A 31 10.57 10.45 -13.07
CA ASP A 31 11.77 10.10 -13.83
C ASP A 31 11.71 8.68 -14.42
N ILE A 32 10.59 8.37 -15.07
CA ILE A 32 10.36 7.08 -15.76
C ILE A 32 9.78 7.31 -17.16
N THR A 33 9.76 6.27 -17.98
CA THR A 33 9.20 6.37 -19.33
C THR A 33 7.66 6.29 -19.30
N PRO A 34 6.94 7.03 -20.18
CA PRO A 34 5.48 6.91 -20.28
C PRO A 34 4.98 5.48 -20.57
N PRO A 35 5.64 4.66 -21.42
CA PRO A 35 5.27 3.25 -21.58
C PRO A 35 5.37 2.45 -20.28
N TYR A 36 6.43 2.66 -19.48
CA TYR A 36 6.61 1.97 -18.21
C TYR A 36 5.49 2.32 -17.21
N LEU A 37 5.15 3.61 -17.07
CA LEU A 37 4.00 4.01 -16.26
C LEU A 37 2.68 3.42 -16.78
N SER A 38 2.49 3.38 -18.11
CA SER A 38 1.29 2.76 -18.70
C SER A 38 1.20 1.27 -18.39
N ASP A 39 2.31 0.55 -18.38
CA ASP A 39 2.35 -0.86 -18.02
C ASP A 39 2.02 -1.09 -16.54
N ILE A 40 2.44 -0.18 -15.66
CA ILE A 40 2.07 -0.19 -14.23
C ILE A 40 0.56 0.04 -14.08
N GLU A 41 0.02 1.11 -14.68
CA GLU A 41 -1.41 1.45 -14.60
C GLU A 41 -2.31 0.34 -15.16
N LYS A 42 -1.84 -0.38 -16.17
CA LYS A 42 -2.56 -1.53 -16.78
C LYS A 42 -2.27 -2.86 -16.09
N GLY A 43 -1.53 -2.86 -14.98
CA GLY A 43 -1.23 -4.06 -14.17
C GLY A 43 -0.31 -5.09 -14.84
N ARG A 44 0.35 -4.72 -15.95
CA ARG A 44 1.33 -5.55 -16.68
C ARG A 44 2.70 -5.59 -16.01
N ARG A 45 2.97 -4.64 -15.11
CA ARG A 45 4.16 -4.61 -14.26
C ARG A 45 3.77 -4.72 -12.80
N ASN A 46 4.69 -5.21 -12.00
CA ASN A 46 4.56 -5.14 -10.56
C ASN A 46 4.60 -3.67 -10.11
N PRO A 47 3.95 -3.34 -8.98
CA PRO A 47 4.15 -2.08 -8.28
C PRO A 47 5.66 -1.81 -8.12
N PRO A 48 6.11 -0.56 -8.18
CA PRO A 48 7.51 -0.22 -7.97
C PRO A 48 7.89 -0.31 -6.48
N GLU A 49 9.18 -0.21 -6.17
CA GLU A 49 9.69 -0.27 -4.80
C GLU A 49 9.16 0.87 -3.92
N LYS A 50 9.27 0.70 -2.60
CA LYS A 50 8.69 1.63 -1.62
C LYS A 50 9.10 3.08 -1.89
N ALA A 51 10.37 3.35 -2.16
CA ALA A 51 10.84 4.71 -2.46
C ALA A 51 10.06 5.36 -3.61
N LYS A 52 9.78 4.61 -4.69
CA LYS A 52 9.00 5.11 -5.82
C LYS A 52 7.50 5.20 -5.50
N LEU A 53 6.97 4.33 -4.63
CA LEU A 53 5.61 4.46 -4.10
C LEU A 53 5.46 5.75 -3.28
N ASP A 54 6.45 6.09 -2.46
CA ASP A 54 6.47 7.32 -1.67
C ASP A 54 6.46 8.56 -2.59
N GLU A 55 7.25 8.54 -3.68
CA GLU A 55 7.22 9.59 -4.72
C GLU A 55 5.85 9.71 -5.41
N ILE A 56 5.26 8.57 -5.79
CA ILE A 56 3.91 8.53 -6.38
C ILE A 56 2.90 9.15 -5.43
N ALA A 57 2.95 8.80 -4.14
CA ALA A 57 2.05 9.33 -3.13
C ALA A 57 2.20 10.84 -2.97
N ALA A 58 3.44 11.34 -2.97
CA ALA A 58 3.73 12.76 -2.91
C ALA A 58 3.19 13.53 -4.13
N ILE A 59 3.41 13.00 -5.35
CA ILE A 59 2.92 13.61 -6.60
C ILE A 59 1.39 13.65 -6.64
N LEU A 60 0.75 12.57 -6.17
CA LEU A 60 -0.71 12.43 -6.14
C LEU A 60 -1.33 13.07 -4.89
N CYS A 61 -0.54 13.67 -4.00
CA CYS A 61 -0.99 14.23 -2.73
C CYS A 61 -1.97 13.31 -1.98
N LEU A 62 -1.59 12.04 -1.83
CA LEU A 62 -2.44 11.04 -1.17
C LEU A 62 -2.58 11.35 0.32
N SER A 63 -3.78 11.17 0.87
CA SER A 63 -3.98 11.13 2.32
C SER A 63 -3.25 9.94 2.95
N GLU A 64 -3.09 9.93 4.27
CA GLU A 64 -2.52 8.76 4.96
C GLU A 64 -3.34 7.48 4.73
N GLU A 65 -4.66 7.60 4.65
CA GLU A 65 -5.56 6.47 4.36
C GLU A 65 -5.33 5.95 2.93
N GLU A 66 -5.26 6.85 1.96
CA GLU A 66 -4.99 6.50 0.55
C GLU A 66 -3.59 5.91 0.37
N LEU A 67 -2.60 6.41 1.11
CA LEU A 67 -1.24 5.89 1.12
C LEU A 67 -1.21 4.44 1.63
N ARG A 68 -1.83 4.17 2.79
CA ARG A 68 -1.93 2.80 3.35
C ARG A 68 -2.67 1.89 2.40
N PHE A 69 -3.77 2.36 1.80
CA PHE A 69 -4.52 1.59 0.81
C PHE A 69 -3.66 1.26 -0.43
N MET A 70 -2.86 2.23 -0.92
CA MET A 70 -1.91 1.99 -2.01
C MET A 70 -0.86 0.93 -1.65
N TYR A 71 -0.31 0.98 -0.43
CA TYR A 71 0.63 -0.02 0.05
C TYR A 71 0.01 -1.41 0.14
N ASP A 72 -1.24 -1.52 0.61
CA ASP A 72 -1.96 -2.80 0.65
C ASP A 72 -2.17 -3.38 -0.76
N LEU A 73 -2.56 -2.55 -1.74
CA LEU A 73 -2.66 -2.96 -3.13
C LEU A 73 -1.31 -3.42 -3.69
N ALA A 74 -0.23 -2.71 -3.35
CA ALA A 74 1.11 -3.03 -3.79
C ALA A 74 1.61 -4.36 -3.19
N GLY A 75 1.40 -4.57 -1.88
CA GLY A 75 1.72 -5.81 -1.17
C GLY A 75 0.96 -7.00 -1.74
N LYS A 76 -0.37 -6.87 -1.89
CA LYS A 76 -1.23 -7.92 -2.49
C LYS A 76 -0.77 -8.32 -3.88
N LYS A 77 -0.49 -7.36 -4.76
CA LYS A 77 -0.02 -7.64 -6.14
C LYS A 77 1.35 -8.34 -6.15
N ARG A 78 2.20 -8.11 -5.15
CA ARG A 78 3.51 -8.73 -4.97
C ARG A 78 3.47 -10.04 -4.17
N ASN A 79 2.31 -10.46 -3.69
CA ASN A 79 2.15 -11.55 -2.73
C ASN A 79 3.07 -11.39 -1.50
N ALA A 80 3.11 -10.16 -0.96
CA ALA A 80 3.94 -9.78 0.17
C ALA A 80 3.13 -8.89 1.14
N VAL A 81 3.67 -8.69 2.35
CA VAL A 81 3.14 -7.67 3.27
C VAL A 81 3.25 -6.27 2.66
N SER A 82 2.38 -5.35 3.08
CA SER A 82 2.37 -3.96 2.64
C SER A 82 3.77 -3.32 2.82
N PRO A 83 4.31 -2.58 1.83
CA PRO A 83 5.71 -2.15 1.83
C PRO A 83 6.19 -1.30 3.01
N ASP A 84 5.28 -0.75 3.81
CA ASP A 84 5.54 0.04 5.02
C ASP A 84 5.70 -0.79 6.30
N LEU A 85 5.31 -2.08 6.28
CA LEU A 85 5.33 -2.96 7.45
C LEU A 85 6.63 -3.77 7.68
N PRO A 86 7.43 -4.16 6.64
CA PRO A 86 8.58 -5.04 6.83
C PRO A 86 9.56 -4.57 7.89
N GLU A 87 9.95 -3.29 7.89
CA GLU A 87 10.90 -2.74 8.87
C GLU A 87 10.37 -2.92 10.30
N TYR A 88 9.12 -2.51 10.54
CA TYR A 88 8.49 -2.66 11.85
C TYR A 88 8.46 -4.13 12.32
N ILE A 89 8.11 -5.05 11.42
CA ILE A 89 8.03 -6.50 11.71
C ILE A 89 9.42 -7.10 11.92
N MET A 90 10.42 -6.69 11.13
CA MET A 90 11.77 -7.28 11.10
C MET A 90 12.68 -6.73 12.21
N ASP A 91 12.39 -5.55 12.75
CA ASP A 91 13.17 -5.00 13.86
C ASP A 91 12.71 -5.52 15.23
N ARG A 92 11.56 -6.20 15.30
CA ARG A 92 10.92 -6.59 16.57
C ARG A 92 10.64 -8.08 16.64
N ASP A 93 11.51 -8.81 17.35
CA ASP A 93 11.34 -10.25 17.59
C ASP A 93 9.97 -10.60 18.19
N TYR A 94 9.49 -9.78 19.13
CA TYR A 94 8.20 -9.98 19.79
C TYR A 94 7.02 -9.86 18.83
N VAL A 95 7.10 -8.98 17.81
CA VAL A 95 6.06 -8.87 16.77
C VAL A 95 6.02 -10.14 15.93
N ARG A 96 7.19 -10.64 15.49
CA ARG A 96 7.26 -11.90 14.75
C ARG A 96 6.76 -13.08 15.56
N SER A 97 7.13 -13.15 16.84
CA SER A 97 6.63 -14.19 17.74
C SER A 97 5.11 -14.13 17.87
N ALA A 98 4.54 -12.94 18.11
CA ALA A 98 3.09 -12.75 18.21
C ALA A 98 2.35 -13.15 16.92
N LEU A 99 2.87 -12.76 15.74
CA LEU A 99 2.29 -13.15 14.45
C LEU A 99 2.31 -14.67 14.25
N ARG A 100 3.39 -15.36 14.63
CA ARG A 100 3.47 -16.84 14.58
C ARG A 100 2.48 -17.48 15.53
N THR A 101 2.43 -17.03 16.79
CA THR A 101 1.48 -17.54 17.79
C THR A 101 0.03 -17.37 17.33
N ALA A 102 -0.33 -16.18 16.83
CA ALA A 102 -1.67 -15.92 16.33
C ALA A 102 -2.03 -16.83 15.13
N ARG A 103 -1.09 -17.04 14.21
CA ARG A 103 -1.26 -18.00 13.10
C ARG A 103 -1.45 -19.44 13.63
N ASP A 104 -0.59 -19.89 14.52
CA ASP A 104 -0.58 -21.26 15.03
C ASP A 104 -1.84 -21.58 15.86
N LEU A 105 -2.45 -20.56 16.47
CA LEU A 105 -3.72 -20.65 17.20
C LEU A 105 -4.96 -20.37 16.32
N ASN A 106 -4.79 -20.15 15.00
CA ASN A 106 -5.87 -19.77 14.08
C ASN A 106 -6.68 -18.55 14.57
N ALA A 107 -6.01 -17.54 15.14
CA ALA A 107 -6.65 -16.31 15.55
C ALA A 107 -7.32 -15.63 14.35
N GLY A 108 -8.63 -15.39 14.44
CA GLY A 108 -9.43 -14.81 13.39
C GLY A 108 -9.53 -13.29 13.49
N GLU A 109 -10.30 -12.71 12.57
CA GLU A 109 -10.52 -11.27 12.50
C GLU A 109 -11.03 -10.68 13.81
N LYS A 110 -11.95 -11.38 14.49
CA LYS A 110 -12.55 -10.92 15.76
C LYS A 110 -11.51 -10.76 16.87
N GLU A 111 -10.60 -11.72 17.02
CA GLU A 111 -9.52 -11.66 18.01
C GLU A 111 -8.58 -10.47 17.72
N TRP A 112 -8.21 -10.28 16.46
CA TRP A 112 -7.35 -9.17 16.04
C TRP A 112 -8.00 -7.81 16.22
N LEU A 113 -9.28 -7.66 15.86
CA LEU A 113 -10.04 -6.42 16.07
C LEU A 113 -10.10 -6.06 17.56
N LYS A 114 -10.34 -7.06 18.43
CA LYS A 114 -10.32 -6.85 19.88
C LYS A 114 -8.95 -6.37 20.36
N PHE A 115 -7.87 -7.01 19.90
CA PHE A 115 -6.50 -6.62 20.25
C PHE A 115 -6.18 -5.17 19.83
N VAL A 116 -6.53 -4.79 18.60
CA VAL A 116 -6.32 -3.42 18.10
C VAL A 116 -7.13 -2.39 18.89
N GLU A 117 -8.37 -2.70 19.22
CA GLU A 117 -9.23 -1.83 20.03
C GLU A 117 -8.66 -1.61 21.44
N GLU A 118 -8.12 -2.66 22.07
CA GLU A 118 -7.43 -2.56 23.35
C GLU A 118 -6.17 -1.69 23.28
N LEU A 119 -5.45 -1.68 22.15
CA LEU A 119 -4.30 -0.79 21.96
C LEU A 119 -4.72 0.68 21.80
N LYS A 120 -5.77 0.95 21.01
CA LYS A 120 -6.28 2.32 20.79
C LYS A 120 -6.69 2.99 22.11
N LYS A 121 -7.42 2.27 22.97
CA LYS A 121 -7.87 2.76 24.29
C LYS A 121 -6.74 3.10 25.27
N ARG A 122 -5.52 2.61 25.04
CA ARG A 122 -4.35 2.94 25.87
C ARG A 122 -3.57 4.15 25.35
N GLY A 123 -3.78 4.50 24.08
CA GLY A 123 -3.14 5.66 23.44
C GLY A 123 -3.96 6.95 23.55
N GLU A 124 -5.18 6.86 24.10
CA GLU A 124 -6.01 7.98 24.58
C GLU A 124 -5.71 8.25 26.06
#